data_AF-A0A1M3GXB9-F1
#
_entry.id   AF-A0A1M3GXB9-F1
#
_cell.length_a   1.000
_cell.length_b   1.000
_cell.length_c   1.000
_cell.angle_alpha   90.00
_cell.angle_beta   90.00
_cell.angle_gamma   90.00
#
_symmetry.space_group_name_H-M   'P 1'
#
loop_
_entity.id
_entity.type
_entity.pdbx_description
1 polymer ?
#
loop_
_entity_poly.entity_id
_entity_poly.type
_entity_poly.pdbx_seq_one_letter_code
_entity_poly.pdbx_strand_id
1 'polypeptide(L)'
;MTPLKKPRAMWLLNHETARKFEIAMLKQIGIEEIFLPKKYPVDAFFRSASIDDSEDINLTIPAEELAVLNDADWYGSPSPEAWEIANRYFDILFFMVQSGSIVESIENNYKGIVLLRAFGLDRSLNYTKLLNYHTRDLGKNLIKSIGKRFYFAQAYDHLHRIEDDFLSQRKLFLPLGVADCHRNVTWRF
;
A
#
# COMPACT_ATOMS: atom_id res chain seq x y z
N MET A 1 32.31 -2.98 9.77
CA MET A 1 31.21 -2.92 8.78
C MET A 1 30.08 -2.15 9.42
N THR A 2 29.63 -1.06 8.81
CA THR A 2 28.43 -0.34 9.26
C THR A 2 27.23 -1.26 9.02
N PRO A 3 26.32 -1.46 9.99
CA PRO A 3 25.13 -2.27 9.75
C PRO A 3 24.35 -1.71 8.56
N LEU A 4 23.91 -2.60 7.67
CA LEU A 4 23.03 -2.22 6.55
C LEU A 4 21.76 -1.58 7.13
N LYS A 5 21.40 -0.40 6.64
CA LYS A 5 20.13 0.26 6.99
C LYS A 5 19.00 -0.68 6.59
N LYS A 6 18.13 -1.04 7.55
CA LYS A 6 16.95 -1.85 7.27
C LYS A 6 15.92 -1.03 6.50
N PRO A 7 15.22 -1.62 5.52
CA PRO A 7 14.18 -0.92 4.79
C PRO A 7 13.01 -0.55 5.70
N ARG A 8 12.40 0.61 5.45
CA ARG A 8 11.23 1.11 6.16
C ARG A 8 10.04 1.21 5.21
N ALA A 9 8.84 0.93 5.70
CA ALA A 9 7.65 0.83 4.86
C ALA A 9 6.55 1.82 5.25
N MET A 10 5.85 2.36 4.25
CA MET A 10 4.54 3.01 4.41
C MET A 10 3.46 2.05 3.91
N TRP A 11 2.53 1.67 4.78
CA TRP A 11 1.46 0.74 4.43
C TRP A 11 0.12 1.50 4.30
N LEU A 12 -0.17 2.04 3.11
CA LEU A 12 -1.28 2.96 2.85
C LEU A 12 -2.54 2.22 2.34
N LEU A 13 -3.09 1.33 3.18
CA LEU A 13 -4.25 0.50 2.81
C LEU A 13 -5.49 0.66 3.71
N ASN A 14 -5.32 1.02 5.00
CA ASN A 14 -6.38 1.05 6.01
C ASN A 14 -7.31 -0.20 6.05
N HIS A 15 -6.84 -1.37 5.62
CA HIS A 15 -7.64 -2.60 5.52
C HIS A 15 -7.34 -3.57 6.68
N GLU A 16 -8.27 -3.70 7.65
CA GLU A 16 -8.00 -4.37 8.95
C GLU A 16 -7.40 -5.77 8.84
N THR A 17 -8.05 -6.69 8.11
CA THR A 17 -7.61 -8.09 8.01
C THR A 17 -6.25 -8.19 7.33
N ALA A 18 -6.01 -7.36 6.32
CA ALA A 18 -4.73 -7.33 5.62
C ALA A 18 -3.64 -6.77 6.54
N ARG A 19 -3.94 -5.73 7.32
CA ARG A 19 -2.99 -5.14 8.28
C ARG A 19 -2.49 -6.20 9.26
N LYS A 20 -3.40 -6.91 9.93
CA LYS A 20 -3.03 -7.91 10.96
C LYS A 20 -2.06 -8.96 10.42
N PHE A 21 -2.26 -9.40 9.19
CA PHE A 21 -1.37 -10.38 8.55
C PHE A 21 -0.09 -9.73 7.99
N GLU A 22 -0.21 -8.69 7.17
CA GLU A 22 0.91 -8.13 6.42
C GLU A 22 1.92 -7.42 7.32
N ILE A 23 1.49 -6.71 8.36
CA ILE A 23 2.41 -6.05 9.30
C ILE A 23 3.26 -7.08 10.04
N ALA A 24 2.66 -8.18 10.49
CA ALA A 24 3.39 -9.29 11.12
C ALA A 24 4.41 -9.91 10.14
N MET A 25 4.02 -10.13 8.88
CA MET A 25 4.91 -10.66 7.85
C MET A 25 6.07 -9.71 7.53
N LEU A 26 5.81 -8.40 7.41
CA LEU A 26 6.85 -7.38 7.17
C LEU A 26 7.88 -7.38 8.30
N LYS A 27 7.43 -7.48 9.55
CA LYS A 27 8.31 -7.62 10.72
C LYS A 27 9.14 -8.90 10.68
N GLN A 28 8.53 -10.04 10.32
CA GLN A 28 9.24 -11.31 10.20
C GLN A 28 10.36 -11.29 9.16
N ILE A 29 10.21 -10.52 8.07
CA ILE A 29 11.24 -10.37 7.04
C ILE A 29 12.23 -9.22 7.34
N GLY A 30 12.15 -8.59 8.51
CA GLY A 30 13.12 -7.62 9.00
C GLY A 30 12.78 -6.14 8.75
N ILE A 31 11.54 -5.81 8.38
CA ILE A 31 11.06 -4.42 8.33
C ILE A 31 10.51 -4.05 9.72
N GLU A 32 11.24 -3.21 10.44
CA GLU A 32 10.93 -2.87 11.84
C GLU A 32 10.14 -1.58 12.00
N GLU A 33 10.27 -0.66 11.03
CA GLU A 33 9.61 0.65 11.08
C GLU A 33 8.57 0.73 9.96
N ILE A 34 7.30 0.72 10.35
CA ILE A 34 6.17 0.70 9.41
C ILE A 34 5.20 1.81 9.78
N PHE A 35 4.97 2.72 8.84
CA PHE A 35 3.97 3.76 8.99
C PHE A 35 2.59 3.28 8.55
N LEU A 36 1.58 3.59 9.36
CA LEU A 36 0.17 3.32 9.08
C LEU A 36 -0.59 4.65 8.99
N PRO A 37 -1.39 4.87 7.94
CA PRO A 37 -2.14 6.12 7.77
C PRO A 37 -3.25 6.27 8.81
N LYS A 38 -3.41 7.49 9.35
CA LYS A 38 -4.43 7.83 10.36
C LYS A 38 -5.71 8.43 9.78
N LYS A 39 -5.72 8.70 8.48
CA LYS A 39 -6.91 9.06 7.70
C LYS A 39 -7.24 7.89 6.78
N TYR A 40 -8.51 7.71 6.46
CA TYR A 40 -8.98 6.71 5.50
C TYR A 40 -9.86 7.39 4.44
N PRO A 41 -10.06 6.74 3.28
CA PRO A 41 -10.87 7.30 2.20
C PRO A 41 -12.31 7.54 2.61
N VAL A 42 -12.79 8.75 2.36
CA VAL A 42 -14.19 9.12 2.57
C VAL A 42 -15.01 8.61 1.37
N ASP A 43 -15.14 7.29 1.26
CA ASP A 43 -15.95 6.61 0.25
C ASP A 43 -16.96 5.67 0.92
N ALA A 44 -18.23 5.77 0.54
CA ALA A 44 -19.32 4.91 1.00
C ALA A 44 -19.08 3.42 0.68
N PHE A 45 -18.21 3.11 -0.28
CA PHE A 45 -17.82 1.75 -0.63
C PHE A 45 -16.59 1.25 0.16
N PHE A 46 -15.95 2.09 0.97
CA PHE A 46 -14.84 1.68 1.83
C PHE A 46 -15.37 1.02 3.11
N ARG A 47 -15.61 -0.29 3.04
CA ARG A 47 -16.38 -1.06 4.04
C ARG A 47 -15.55 -1.61 5.21
N SER A 48 -14.25 -1.37 5.25
CA SER A 48 -13.35 -1.98 6.24
C SER A 48 -12.22 -1.04 6.66
N ALA A 49 -12.58 0.22 6.96
CA ALA A 49 -11.62 1.20 7.45
C ALA A 49 -11.12 0.83 8.84
N SER A 50 -9.80 0.79 8.99
CA SER A 50 -9.18 0.66 10.30
C SER A 50 -8.00 1.61 10.43
N ILE A 51 -8.04 2.41 11.49
CA ILE A 51 -6.95 3.28 11.93
C ILE A 51 -6.24 2.56 13.07
N ASP A 52 -4.91 2.63 13.05
CA ASP A 52 -4.05 1.99 14.03
C ASP A 52 -2.76 2.80 14.16
N ASP A 53 -2.41 3.16 15.39
CA ASP A 53 -1.23 3.95 15.77
C ASP A 53 -0.20 3.11 16.54
N SER A 54 -0.41 1.80 16.70
CA SER A 54 0.48 0.95 17.51
C SER A 54 1.89 0.84 16.95
N GLU A 55 2.07 1.12 15.65
CA GLU A 55 3.38 1.10 15.00
C GLU A 55 4.14 2.43 15.12
N ASP A 56 3.49 3.51 15.50
CA ASP A 56 4.12 4.84 15.59
C ASP A 56 5.24 4.86 16.64
N ILE A 57 5.08 4.10 17.73
CA ILE A 57 6.10 3.96 18.78
C ILE A 57 7.42 3.35 18.29
N ASN A 58 7.36 2.59 17.18
CA ASN A 58 8.54 1.96 16.59
C ASN A 58 9.25 2.89 15.58
N LEU A 59 8.64 4.02 15.22
CA LEU A 59 9.19 4.95 14.24
C LEU A 59 10.24 5.86 14.90
N THR A 60 11.44 5.82 14.37
CA THR A 60 12.56 6.72 14.69
C THR A 60 12.47 8.05 13.91
N ILE A 61 11.24 8.60 13.80
CA ILE A 61 10.95 9.88 13.16
C ILE A 61 10.74 10.93 14.26
N PRO A 62 11.27 12.17 14.11
CA PRO A 62 10.93 13.26 15.02
C PRO A 62 9.42 13.44 15.17
N ALA A 63 8.96 13.76 16.38
CA ALA A 63 7.53 13.79 16.71
C ALA A 63 6.75 14.81 15.86
N GLU A 64 7.37 15.95 15.58
CA GLU A 64 6.84 17.01 14.72
C GLU A 64 6.64 16.56 13.27
N GLU A 65 7.57 15.78 12.72
CA GLU A 65 7.46 15.24 11.37
C GLU A 65 6.47 14.08 11.30
N LEU A 66 6.44 13.24 12.34
CA LEU A 66 5.43 12.18 12.45
C LEU A 66 4.01 12.77 12.55
N ALA A 67 3.84 13.91 13.22
CA ALA A 67 2.56 14.62 13.27
C ALA A 67 2.11 15.07 11.86
N VAL A 68 3.03 15.57 11.02
CA VAL A 68 2.74 15.92 9.62
C VAL A 68 2.31 14.69 8.83
N LEU A 69 3.02 13.55 8.98
CA LEU A 69 2.65 12.31 8.30
C LEU A 69 1.28 11.77 8.74
N ASN A 70 0.99 11.85 10.04
CA ASN A 70 -0.27 11.39 10.63
C ASN A 70 -1.46 12.27 10.20
N ASP A 71 -1.25 13.57 9.99
CA ASP A 71 -2.30 14.47 9.48
C ASP A 71 -2.44 14.44 7.95
N ALA A 72 -1.48 13.87 7.20
CA ALA A 72 -1.58 13.84 5.75
C ALA A 72 -2.76 12.96 5.26
N ASP A 73 -3.54 13.50 4.32
CA ASP A 73 -4.54 12.73 3.55
C ASP A 73 -3.86 12.01 2.38
N TRP A 74 -3.33 10.82 2.65
CA TRP A 74 -2.65 9.94 1.70
C TRP A 74 -3.49 9.47 0.51
N TYR A 75 -4.81 9.67 0.54
CA TYR A 75 -5.74 9.18 -0.48
C TYR A 75 -6.31 10.27 -1.38
N GLY A 76 -6.23 11.53 -0.91
CA GLY A 76 -6.58 12.72 -1.66
C GLY A 76 -5.34 13.51 -2.06
N SER A 77 -4.93 14.45 -1.20
CA SER A 77 -3.90 15.44 -1.51
C SER A 77 -2.94 15.66 -0.34
N PRO A 78 -1.94 14.78 -0.15
CA PRO A 78 -0.85 15.02 0.81
C PRO A 78 -0.11 16.31 0.49
N SER A 79 0.38 16.99 1.52
CA SER A 79 1.20 18.19 1.32
C SER A 79 2.56 17.83 0.72
N PRO A 80 3.22 18.77 0.02
CA PRO A 80 4.61 18.59 -0.42
C PRO A 80 5.56 18.25 0.74
N GLU A 81 5.33 18.84 1.91
CA GLU A 81 6.09 18.57 3.14
C GLU A 81 5.93 17.11 3.59
N ALA A 82 4.71 16.58 3.61
CA ALA A 82 4.46 15.17 3.95
C ALA A 82 5.21 14.24 2.99
N TRP A 83 5.23 14.55 1.69
CA TRP A 83 6.00 13.78 0.72
C TRP A 83 7.51 13.91 0.89
N GLU A 84 8.02 15.07 1.29
CA GLU A 84 9.44 15.26 1.58
C GLU A 84 9.87 14.40 2.75
N ILE A 85 9.11 14.43 3.85
CA ILE A 85 9.34 13.59 5.03
C ILE A 85 9.24 12.11 4.63
N ALA A 86 8.19 11.71 3.91
CA ALA A 86 8.03 10.32 3.46
C ALA A 86 9.24 9.81 2.66
N ASN A 87 9.75 10.62 1.72
CA ASN A 87 10.93 10.28 0.92
C ASN A 87 12.24 10.22 1.72
N ARG A 88 12.31 10.91 2.86
CA ARG A 88 13.49 10.90 3.73
C ARG A 88 13.55 9.61 4.56
N TYR A 89 12.39 9.13 5.02
CA TYR A 89 12.32 8.03 6.00
C TYR A 89 11.95 6.68 5.41
N PHE A 90 11.16 6.61 4.34
CA PHE A 90 10.59 5.34 3.88
C PHE A 90 11.08 4.93 2.49
N ASP A 91 11.45 3.66 2.37
CA ASP A 91 12.01 3.08 1.16
C ASP A 91 10.95 2.37 0.30
N ILE A 92 9.86 1.93 0.92
CA ILE A 92 8.79 1.15 0.30
C ILE A 92 7.43 1.75 0.65
N LEU A 93 6.53 1.87 -0.33
CA LEU A 93 5.15 2.29 -0.15
C LEU A 93 4.20 1.24 -0.74
N PHE A 94 3.26 0.78 0.08
CA PHE A 94 2.15 -0.09 -0.32
C PHE A 94 0.88 0.75 -0.48
N PHE A 95 0.13 0.53 -1.54
CA PHE A 95 -1.16 1.22 -1.75
C PHE A 95 -2.15 0.35 -2.50
N MET A 96 -3.42 0.78 -2.52
CA MET A 96 -4.47 0.23 -3.39
C MET A 96 -4.99 1.33 -4.32
N VAL A 97 -5.49 0.95 -5.49
CA VAL A 97 -6.19 1.90 -6.39
C VAL A 97 -7.56 2.21 -5.81
N GLN A 98 -7.69 3.37 -5.19
CA GLN A 98 -8.96 3.87 -4.66
C GLN A 98 -9.46 5.10 -5.42
N SER A 99 -8.53 5.88 -5.97
CA SER A 99 -8.80 7.07 -6.77
C SER A 99 -7.67 7.26 -7.80
N GLY A 100 -7.90 8.12 -8.81
CA GLY A 100 -6.82 8.55 -9.69
C GLY A 100 -5.79 9.41 -8.95
N SER A 101 -6.28 10.23 -8.01
CA SER A 101 -5.48 11.18 -7.24
C SER A 101 -4.36 10.52 -6.45
N ILE A 102 -4.59 9.36 -5.81
CA ILE A 102 -3.51 8.65 -5.10
C ILE A 102 -2.43 8.14 -6.07
N VAL A 103 -2.82 7.65 -7.26
CA VAL A 103 -1.87 7.15 -8.27
C VAL A 103 -1.00 8.28 -8.81
N GLU A 104 -1.63 9.39 -9.19
CA GLU A 104 -0.95 10.60 -9.68
C GLU A 104 -0.06 11.22 -8.59
N SER A 105 -0.55 11.29 -7.36
CA SER A 105 0.20 11.84 -6.22
C SER A 105 1.46 11.01 -5.92
N ILE A 106 1.36 9.68 -5.91
CA ILE A 106 2.51 8.79 -5.73
C ILE A 106 3.51 8.94 -6.87
N GLU A 107 3.03 8.98 -8.12
CA GLU A 107 3.88 9.09 -9.30
C GLU A 107 4.70 10.39 -9.30
N ASN A 108 4.06 11.51 -8.97
CA ASN A 108 4.71 12.82 -8.96
C ASN A 108 5.69 13.02 -7.79
N ASN A 109 5.45 12.38 -6.63
CA ASN A 109 6.13 12.77 -5.40
C ASN A 109 7.00 11.68 -4.77
N TYR A 110 6.62 10.40 -4.86
CA TYR A 110 7.32 9.34 -4.13
C TYR A 110 8.47 8.75 -4.93
N LYS A 111 9.64 8.69 -4.31
CA LYS A 111 10.92 8.30 -4.93
C LYS A 111 11.35 6.86 -4.60
N GLY A 112 10.71 6.24 -3.61
CA GLY A 112 10.97 4.86 -3.20
C GLY A 112 10.29 3.80 -4.08
N ILE A 113 10.28 2.55 -3.61
CA ILE A 113 9.61 1.42 -4.25
C ILE A 113 8.11 1.52 -4.02
N VAL A 114 7.32 1.37 -5.08
CA VAL A 114 5.86 1.47 -5.06
C VAL A 114 5.25 0.09 -5.32
N LEU A 115 4.45 -0.40 -4.38
CA LEU A 115 3.78 -1.69 -4.44
C LEU A 115 2.26 -1.48 -4.54
N LEU A 116 1.70 -1.72 -5.72
CA LEU A 116 0.25 -1.81 -5.86
C LEU A 116 -0.21 -3.16 -5.30
N ARG A 117 -0.89 -3.13 -4.17
CA ARG A 117 -1.40 -4.33 -3.52
C ARG A 117 -2.70 -4.80 -4.17
N ALA A 118 -2.69 -6.03 -4.66
CA ALA A 118 -3.79 -6.62 -5.42
C ALA A 118 -4.34 -7.90 -4.74
N PHE A 119 -5.57 -7.81 -4.21
CA PHE A 119 -6.28 -8.91 -3.54
C PHE A 119 -7.28 -9.65 -4.44
N GLY A 120 -7.34 -9.32 -5.73
CA GLY A 120 -8.33 -9.86 -6.66
C GLY A 120 -9.58 -8.99 -6.75
N LEU A 121 -10.28 -9.10 -7.87
CA LEU A 121 -11.48 -8.35 -8.21
C LEU A 121 -12.57 -9.31 -8.69
N ASP A 122 -13.77 -8.78 -8.92
CA ASP A 122 -14.80 -9.52 -9.66
C ASP A 122 -14.28 -10.00 -11.02
N ARG A 123 -14.78 -11.15 -11.49
CA ARG A 123 -14.30 -11.81 -12.72
C ARG A 123 -14.43 -10.95 -13.99
N SER A 124 -15.32 -9.96 -14.00
CA SER A 124 -15.48 -9.04 -15.13
C SER A 124 -14.41 -7.92 -15.19
N LEU A 125 -13.68 -7.73 -14.08
CA LEU A 125 -12.70 -6.66 -13.89
C LEU A 125 -11.26 -7.20 -13.82
N ASN A 126 -10.31 -6.29 -14.02
CA ASN A 126 -8.88 -6.49 -13.77
C ASN A 126 -8.26 -5.15 -13.35
N TYR A 127 -7.02 -5.16 -12.86
CA TYR A 127 -6.38 -3.95 -12.34
C TYR A 127 -5.99 -2.96 -13.43
N THR A 128 -5.73 -3.42 -14.66
CA THR A 128 -5.58 -2.54 -15.83
C THR A 128 -6.82 -1.68 -16.04
N LYS A 129 -8.01 -2.29 -16.08
CA LYS A 129 -9.29 -1.60 -16.23
C LYS A 129 -9.55 -0.66 -15.05
N LEU A 130 -9.30 -1.14 -13.82
CA LEU A 130 -9.50 -0.35 -12.61
C LEU A 130 -8.63 0.92 -12.61
N LEU A 131 -7.33 0.78 -12.91
CA LEU A 131 -6.42 1.91 -13.03
C LEU A 131 -6.91 2.90 -14.07
N ASN A 132 -7.19 2.42 -15.29
CA ASN A 132 -7.64 3.29 -16.39
C ASN A 132 -8.96 4.01 -16.07
N TYR A 133 -9.89 3.34 -15.40
CA TYR A 133 -11.14 3.95 -14.95
C TYR A 133 -10.86 5.13 -13.99
N HIS A 134 -10.01 4.92 -12.98
CA HIS A 134 -9.71 5.94 -11.98
C HIS A 134 -8.82 7.08 -12.51
N THR A 135 -7.95 6.80 -13.47
CA THR A 135 -6.98 7.77 -14.00
C THR A 135 -7.33 8.27 -15.42
N ARG A 136 -8.57 8.09 -15.89
CA ARG A 136 -9.03 8.52 -17.22
C ARG A 136 -8.09 8.04 -18.35
N ASP A 137 -7.83 6.73 -18.38
CA ASP A 137 -6.95 6.03 -19.33
C ASP A 137 -5.44 6.37 -19.25
N LEU A 138 -5.01 7.19 -18.29
CA LEU A 138 -3.60 7.51 -18.08
C LEU A 138 -2.82 6.42 -17.32
N GLY A 139 -3.46 5.36 -16.85
CA GLY A 139 -2.89 4.42 -15.88
C GLY A 139 -1.59 3.78 -16.37
N LYS A 140 -1.57 3.36 -17.64
CA LYS A 140 -0.36 2.84 -18.29
C LYS A 140 0.80 3.84 -18.29
N ASN A 141 0.52 5.11 -18.56
CA ASN A 141 1.56 6.15 -18.64
C ASN A 141 2.10 6.49 -17.25
N LEU A 142 1.21 6.61 -16.26
CA LEU A 142 1.59 6.85 -14.86
C LEU A 142 2.48 5.72 -14.33
N ILE A 143 2.07 4.46 -14.50
CA ILE A 143 2.89 3.32 -14.05
C ILE A 143 4.23 3.25 -14.78
N LYS A 144 4.26 3.55 -16.09
CA LYS A 144 5.51 3.61 -16.84
C LYS A 144 6.44 4.73 -16.37
N SER A 145 5.89 5.87 -15.93
CA SER A 145 6.66 6.98 -15.38
C SER A 145 7.33 6.62 -14.04
N ILE A 146 6.62 5.90 -13.16
CA ILE A 146 7.20 5.33 -11.93
C ILE A 146 8.36 4.36 -12.28
N GLY A 147 8.21 3.62 -13.39
CA GLY A 147 9.30 2.88 -14.00
C GLY A 147 9.70 1.62 -13.23
N LYS A 148 11.00 1.45 -12.97
CA LYS A 148 11.55 0.24 -12.32
C LYS A 148 11.23 0.14 -10.83
N ARG A 149 10.68 1.21 -10.23
CA ARG A 149 10.30 1.24 -8.82
C ARG A 149 8.92 0.65 -8.55
N PHE A 150 8.12 0.47 -9.60
CA PHE A 150 6.76 -0.05 -9.46
C PHE A 150 6.72 -1.59 -9.50
N TYR A 151 5.93 -2.18 -8.61
CA TYR A 151 5.56 -3.58 -8.67
C TYR A 151 4.06 -3.80 -8.46
N PHE A 152 3.53 -4.76 -9.21
CA PHE A 152 2.18 -5.29 -9.04
C PHE A 152 2.21 -6.42 -8.00
N ALA A 153 1.95 -6.09 -6.74
CA ALA A 153 2.02 -6.99 -5.61
C ALA A 153 0.74 -7.85 -5.47
N GLN A 154 0.70 -8.96 -6.22
CA GLN A 154 -0.45 -9.86 -6.32
C GLN A 154 -0.55 -10.85 -5.14
N ALA A 155 -1.74 -11.00 -4.59
CA ALA A 155 -2.09 -11.97 -3.54
C ALA A 155 -2.28 -13.39 -4.06
N TYR A 156 -2.74 -13.51 -5.30
CA TYR A 156 -2.91 -14.79 -5.98
C TYR A 156 -1.98 -14.83 -7.19
N ASP A 157 -1.25 -15.93 -7.35
CA ASP A 157 -0.18 -16.03 -8.35
C ASP A 157 -0.67 -15.83 -9.80
N HIS A 158 -1.96 -16.04 -10.07
CA HIS A 158 -2.51 -15.94 -11.42
C HIS A 158 -2.98 -14.54 -11.83
N LEU A 159 -3.04 -13.55 -10.92
CA LEU A 159 -3.67 -12.24 -11.24
C LEU A 159 -3.00 -11.56 -12.43
N HIS A 160 -1.66 -11.55 -12.50
CA HIS A 160 -0.93 -10.95 -13.61
C HIS A 160 -1.27 -11.51 -15.00
N ARG A 161 -1.86 -12.71 -15.09
CA ARG A 161 -2.13 -13.39 -16.39
C ARG A 161 -3.23 -12.72 -17.20
N ILE A 162 -4.07 -11.92 -16.55
CA ILE A 162 -5.20 -11.22 -17.17
C ILE A 162 -4.98 -9.70 -17.25
N GLU A 163 -3.79 -9.22 -16.90
CA GLU A 163 -3.41 -7.81 -16.91
C GLU A 163 -2.57 -7.48 -18.15
N ASP A 164 -2.60 -6.21 -18.57
CA ASP A 164 -1.71 -5.70 -19.60
C ASP A 164 -0.24 -5.73 -19.14
N ASP A 165 0.68 -5.73 -20.13
CA ASP A 165 2.13 -5.86 -19.94
C ASP A 165 2.74 -4.94 -18.86
N PHE A 166 2.23 -3.73 -18.71
CA PHE A 166 2.77 -2.76 -17.75
C PHE A 166 2.58 -3.16 -16.29
N LEU A 167 1.57 -4.00 -15.99
CA LEU A 167 1.40 -4.64 -14.69
C LEU A 167 1.99 -6.05 -14.69
N SER A 168 1.71 -6.84 -15.74
CA SER A 168 2.03 -8.27 -15.73
C SER A 168 3.53 -8.54 -15.68
N GLN A 169 4.35 -7.70 -16.32
CA GLN A 169 5.82 -7.78 -16.30
C GLN A 169 6.45 -7.23 -15.01
N ARG A 170 5.65 -6.64 -14.12
CA ARG A 170 6.07 -6.06 -12.83
C ARG A 170 5.51 -6.84 -11.64
N LYS A 171 5.08 -8.08 -11.86
CA LYS A 171 4.49 -8.91 -10.81
C LYS A 171 5.47 -9.15 -9.65
N LEU A 172 4.94 -9.05 -8.44
CA LEU A 172 5.56 -9.51 -7.20
C LEU A 172 4.53 -10.34 -6.46
N PHE A 173 4.87 -11.58 -6.10
CA PHE A 173 3.95 -12.41 -5.33
C PHE A 173 4.10 -12.11 -3.85
N LEU A 174 3.04 -11.52 -3.25
CA LEU A 174 2.92 -11.32 -1.80
C LEU A 174 1.64 -12.04 -1.37
N PRO A 175 1.71 -13.23 -0.74
CA PRO A 175 0.53 -14.02 -0.42
C PRO A 175 -0.41 -13.26 0.52
N LEU A 176 -1.71 -13.56 0.42
CA LEU A 176 -2.70 -13.15 1.41
C LEU A 176 -2.81 -14.24 2.47
N GLY A 177 -3.03 -13.84 3.72
CA GLY A 177 -3.30 -14.74 4.83
C GLY A 177 -4.21 -14.08 5.88
N VAL A 178 -4.55 -14.85 6.90
CA VAL A 178 -5.32 -14.40 8.07
C VAL A 178 -4.44 -14.60 9.28
N ALA A 179 -4.28 -13.57 10.10
CA ALA A 179 -3.61 -13.69 11.40
C ALA A 179 -4.45 -14.59 12.32
N ASP A 180 -3.80 -15.53 13.02
CA ASP A 180 -4.40 -16.42 14.03
C ASP A 180 -5.67 -17.17 13.57
N CYS A 181 -5.50 -18.11 12.64
CA CYS A 181 -6.59 -18.95 12.14
C CYS A 181 -6.99 -20.07 13.13
N HIS A 182 -7.80 -19.74 14.14
CA HIS A 182 -8.45 -20.73 14.99
C HIS A 182 -9.82 -21.13 14.43
N ARG A 183 -9.99 -22.41 14.10
CA ARG A 183 -11.28 -22.96 13.65
C ARG A 183 -12.19 -23.24 14.86
N ASN A 184 -13.10 -22.33 15.17
CA ASN A 184 -14.19 -22.62 16.10
C ASN A 184 -15.20 -23.56 15.41
N VAL A 185 -15.28 -24.81 15.87
CA VAL A 185 -16.11 -25.86 15.25
C VAL A 185 -17.60 -25.73 15.62
N THR A 186 -17.96 -24.77 16.46
CA THR A 186 -19.34 -24.52 16.89
C THR A 186 -19.95 -23.39 16.08
N TRP A 187 -20.82 -23.73 15.13
CA TRP A 187 -21.82 -22.80 14.61
C TRP A 187 -22.92 -22.67 15.66
N ARG A 188 -23.07 -21.47 16.25
CA ARG A 188 -24.25 -21.17 17.07
C ARG A 188 -25.32 -20.62 16.13
N PHE A 189 -26.40 -21.37 15.98
CA PHE A 189 -27.64 -20.91 15.35
C PHE A 189 -28.43 -20.04 16.35
#